data_AF-A0A1F6BV78-F1
#
_entry.id   AF-A0A1F6BV78-F1
#
_cell.length_a   1.000
_cell.length_b   1.000
_cell.length_c   1.000
_cell.angle_alpha   90.00
_cell.angle_beta   90.00
_cell.angle_gamma   90.00
#
_symmetry.space_group_name_H-M   'P 1'
#
loop_
_entity.id
_entity.type
_entity.pdbx_description
1 polymer ?
#
loop_
_entity_poly.entity_id
_entity_poly.type
_entity_poly.pdbx_seq_one_letter_code
_entity_poly.pdbx_strand_id
1 'polypeptide(L)'
;MRILAGKKWREKYLDYHKTKLEYRIQVLALKNLEKLEQVYHTRPKSLRLLWNYFPVVGLEGLITKTWSRLREERRNEKYVSCGIGRIIEKAEGGNFSEGDIVGFVAPWHPAIAERIVLPKELVFKIDTMPEFQKDTILYVPFQHGANNEKWWEGVRAWSIQAGIRISDEARAKLTDSARDEIIKTEWQNAERIQAGSPSTITERRGEATSAPSATKHGVLFGFGNYAKINIIPYSRPFVNIQTVHEIDPTQIFLEKRIKHWDTAPLPKENEKHDVYFVATYNHTHVPITLHALRQGAYVVVEKPVAMDYEELNELEQTLRSVGRKLFIGFHKRYGLFNRLALQDLGVQHGEPISYHSIVYELIQPELFWYNWPISRSTFFANGCHQIDHFLHLNNFSKPKDFDIKLLQDGAVEVWIELENDAVFTTTFSEKGVSRVGPRDHVELKVHNRNVRITDAIRYQSEDNSRIIRKRRIFKTNSYKDMYQTICRKIAENKEGDTIDSIVISTKLMLDLEEKLQTLKGWGDRYVRAKEEFSRYFKQPRT
;
A
#
# COMPACT_ATOMS: atom_id res chain seq x y z
N MET A 1 12.54 16.44 -12.15
CA MET A 1 11.77 17.64 -11.74
C MET A 1 12.18 18.23 -10.39
N ARG A 2 11.68 19.44 -10.11
CA ARG A 2 11.77 20.19 -8.86
C ARG A 2 10.46 20.17 -8.08
N ILE A 3 10.54 20.17 -6.76
CA ILE A 3 9.39 20.18 -5.83
C ILE A 3 9.69 21.11 -4.66
N LEU A 4 8.68 21.87 -4.20
CA LEU A 4 8.78 22.64 -2.96
C LEU A 4 8.61 21.70 -1.78
N ALA A 5 9.69 21.44 -1.04
CA ALA A 5 9.67 20.57 0.13
C ALA A 5 10.43 21.20 1.30
N GLY A 6 9.73 21.40 2.42
CA GLY A 6 10.25 22.10 3.60
C GLY A 6 10.63 23.55 3.28
N LYS A 7 9.74 24.28 2.59
CA LYS A 7 9.91 25.68 2.14
C LYS A 7 11.11 25.94 1.21
N LYS A 8 11.69 24.89 0.61
CA LYS A 8 12.81 25.01 -0.33
C LYS A 8 12.44 24.37 -1.67
N TRP A 9 12.70 25.09 -2.76
CA TRP A 9 12.60 24.55 -4.12
C TRP A 9 13.78 23.60 -4.35
N ARG A 10 13.50 22.30 -4.37
CA ARG A 10 14.54 21.26 -4.37
C ARG A 10 14.51 20.48 -5.67
N GLU A 11 15.70 20.18 -6.18
CA GLU A 11 15.90 19.44 -7.44
C GLU A 11 16.06 17.93 -7.22
N LYS A 12 16.25 17.19 -8.32
CA LYS A 12 16.58 15.75 -8.38
C LYS A 12 15.46 14.79 -7.95
N TYR A 13 14.21 15.25 -7.96
CA TYR A 13 13.05 14.36 -7.90
C TYR A 13 12.78 13.80 -9.30
N LEU A 14 12.26 12.58 -9.36
CA LEU A 14 11.75 12.03 -10.61
C LEU A 14 10.40 12.65 -10.95
N ASP A 15 10.08 12.64 -12.22
CA ASP A 15 8.76 12.98 -12.72
C ASP A 15 7.76 11.86 -12.41
N TYR A 16 6.51 12.21 -12.15
CA TYR A 16 5.42 11.25 -12.05
C TYR A 16 5.34 10.41 -13.33
N HIS A 17 5.05 9.11 -13.21
CA HIS A 17 4.84 8.27 -14.37
C HIS A 17 3.57 8.69 -15.11
N LYS A 18 3.66 8.85 -16.44
CA LYS A 18 2.54 9.22 -17.29
C LYS A 18 1.97 8.00 -18.01
N THR A 19 0.71 7.67 -17.76
CA THR A 19 -0.01 6.69 -18.59
C THR A 19 -0.41 7.30 -19.94
N LYS A 20 -0.97 6.49 -20.85
CA LYS A 20 -1.43 6.99 -22.16
C LYS A 20 -2.57 8.00 -22.04
N LEU A 21 -3.42 7.88 -21.02
CA LEU A 21 -4.62 8.70 -20.84
C LEU A 21 -4.39 9.98 -20.01
N GLU A 22 -3.14 10.25 -19.63
CA GLU A 22 -2.77 11.41 -18.83
C GLU A 22 -1.90 12.38 -19.61
N TYR A 23 -2.06 13.66 -19.28
CA TYR A 23 -1.19 14.74 -19.72
C TYR A 23 -0.03 14.90 -18.76
N ARG A 24 1.14 15.28 -19.29
CA ARG A 24 2.15 15.93 -18.46
C ARG A 24 2.05 17.43 -18.63
N ILE A 25 1.99 18.14 -17.52
CA ILE A 25 1.72 19.57 -17.45
C ILE A 25 2.89 20.26 -16.75
N GLN A 26 3.51 21.22 -17.43
CA GLN A 26 4.43 22.17 -16.82
C GLN A 26 3.62 23.21 -16.05
N VAL A 27 3.79 23.27 -14.73
CA VAL A 27 3.03 24.21 -13.88
C VAL A 27 3.54 25.62 -14.14
N LEU A 28 2.60 26.57 -14.34
CA LEU A 28 2.87 28.01 -14.51
C LEU A 28 2.30 28.84 -13.36
N ALA A 29 1.14 28.44 -12.85
CA ALA A 29 0.50 29.03 -11.69
C ALA A 29 -0.24 27.96 -10.88
N LEU A 30 -0.20 28.02 -9.56
CA LEU A 30 -0.86 27.05 -8.68
C LEU A 30 -1.34 27.69 -7.39
N LYS A 31 -2.56 27.36 -6.99
CA LYS A 31 -3.18 27.74 -5.72
C LYS A 31 -3.53 26.48 -4.94
N ASN A 32 -3.08 26.42 -3.68
CA ASN A 32 -3.46 25.35 -2.76
C ASN A 32 -4.81 25.66 -2.10
N LEU A 33 -5.79 24.80 -2.35
CA LEU A 33 -7.17 24.95 -1.89
C LEU A 33 -7.39 24.32 -0.52
N GLU A 34 -6.79 23.15 -0.30
CA GLU A 34 -6.89 22.42 0.97
C GLU A 34 -5.58 21.71 1.26
N LYS A 35 -5.10 21.80 2.50
CA LYS A 35 -4.09 20.87 3.01
C LYS A 35 -4.79 19.57 3.43
N LEU A 36 -4.44 18.47 2.76
CA LEU A 36 -5.05 17.18 3.03
C LEU A 36 -4.51 16.58 4.33
N GLU A 37 -5.38 16.50 5.32
CA GLU A 37 -5.16 15.73 6.54
C GLU A 37 -5.81 14.35 6.41
N GLN A 38 -5.51 13.40 7.32
CA GLN A 38 -6.11 12.06 7.30
C GLN A 38 -5.85 11.23 6.03
N VAL A 39 -4.81 11.54 5.25
CA VAL A 39 -4.37 10.71 4.11
C VAL A 39 -3.43 9.59 4.54
N TYR A 40 -2.75 9.76 5.67
CA TYR A 40 -1.79 8.81 6.22
C TYR A 40 -2.00 8.67 7.73
N HIS A 41 -1.57 7.53 8.27
CA HIS A 41 -1.46 7.32 9.71
C HIS A 41 -0.39 8.23 10.30
N THR A 42 -0.76 9.43 10.74
CA THR A 42 0.11 10.33 11.49
C THR A 42 -0.05 10.06 12.99
N ARG A 43 1.06 9.81 13.69
CA ARG A 43 1.03 9.70 15.17
C ARG A 43 1.62 10.97 15.78
N PRO A 44 1.01 11.51 16.85
CA PRO A 44 1.54 12.69 17.51
C PRO A 44 2.98 12.47 18.00
N LYS A 45 3.84 13.48 17.84
CA LYS A 45 5.23 13.50 18.32
C LYS A 45 5.21 13.59 19.85
N SER A 46 5.29 12.45 20.54
CA SER A 46 5.30 12.38 22.01
C SER A 46 6.39 11.44 22.52
N LEU A 47 7.26 11.97 23.40
CA LEU A 47 8.31 11.19 24.08
C LEU A 47 7.70 10.08 24.96
N ARG A 48 6.57 10.37 25.61
CA ARG A 48 5.81 9.37 26.39
C ARG A 48 5.30 8.23 25.51
N LEU A 49 4.83 8.51 24.30
CA LEU A 49 4.40 7.48 23.35
C LEU A 49 5.58 6.65 22.82
N LEU A 50 6.75 7.26 22.61
CA LEU A 50 7.98 6.54 22.25
C LEU A 50 8.43 5.60 23.37
N TRP A 51 8.41 6.06 24.62
CA TRP A 51 8.75 5.24 25.79
C TRP A 51 7.80 4.05 25.96
N ASN A 52 6.50 4.27 25.78
CA ASN A 52 5.49 3.21 25.78
C ASN A 52 5.66 2.17 24.67
N TYR A 53 6.39 2.51 23.61
CA TYR A 53 6.62 1.66 22.44
C TYR A 53 7.90 0.82 22.58
N PHE A 54 8.86 1.24 23.40
CA PHE A 54 10.11 0.51 23.63
C PHE A 54 9.90 -0.95 24.08
N PRO A 55 8.98 -1.26 25.02
CA PRO A 55 8.70 -2.66 25.40
C PRO A 55 8.08 -3.51 24.27
N VAL A 56 7.60 -2.90 23.19
CA VAL A 56 6.93 -3.58 22.07
C VAL A 56 7.92 -3.95 20.98
N VAL A 57 8.86 -3.05 20.65
CA VAL A 57 9.75 -3.19 19.47
C VAL A 57 11.25 -3.20 19.80
N GLY A 58 11.63 -2.97 21.07
CA GLY A 58 13.02 -2.88 21.50
C GLY A 58 13.74 -1.61 21.01
N LEU A 59 15.03 -1.51 21.30
CA LEU A 59 15.85 -0.33 21.00
C LEU A 59 16.02 -0.12 19.49
N GLU A 60 16.35 -1.19 18.76
CA GLU A 60 16.53 -1.16 17.31
C GLU A 60 15.24 -0.73 16.61
N GLY A 61 14.09 -1.28 17.00
CA GLY A 61 12.78 -0.90 16.46
C GLY A 61 12.39 0.55 16.78
N LEU A 62 12.81 1.08 17.94
CA LEU A 62 12.56 2.47 18.32
C LEU A 62 13.36 3.46 17.45
N ILE A 63 14.64 3.16 17.22
CA ILE A 63 15.53 3.97 16.37
C ILE A 63 14.98 3.99 14.95
N THR A 64 14.73 2.82 14.37
CA THR A 64 14.20 2.69 13.00
C THR A 64 12.89 3.45 12.81
N LYS A 65 11.97 3.39 13.78
CA LYS A 65 10.70 4.13 13.74
C LYS A 65 10.89 5.64 13.84
N THR A 66 11.82 6.11 14.65
CA THR A 66 12.11 7.55 14.82
C THR A 66 12.71 8.13 13.54
N TRP A 67 13.67 7.43 12.92
CA TRP A 67 14.25 7.81 11.63
C TRP A 67 13.22 7.76 10.50
N SER A 68 12.34 6.76 10.49
CA SER A 68 11.28 6.69 9.48
C SER A 68 10.34 7.90 9.56
N ARG A 69 9.90 8.30 10.76
CA ARG A 69 9.00 9.46 10.95
C ARG A 69 9.57 10.75 10.38
N LEU A 70 10.88 10.99 10.52
CA LEU A 70 11.54 12.17 9.94
C LEU A 70 11.59 12.11 8.41
N ARG A 71 11.70 10.91 7.83
CA ARG A 71 11.74 10.69 6.38
C ARG A 71 10.34 10.79 5.73
N GLU A 72 9.27 10.52 6.47
CA GLU A 72 7.88 10.58 5.99
C GLU A 72 7.27 11.99 6.00
N GLU A 73 7.86 12.95 6.73
CA GLU A 73 7.31 14.30 6.87
C GLU A 73 7.09 14.99 5.51
N ARG A 74 7.99 14.77 4.53
CA ARG A 74 7.87 15.32 3.17
C ARG A 74 6.74 14.71 2.35
N ARG A 75 6.47 13.41 2.56
CA ARG A 75 5.38 12.70 1.89
C ARG A 75 4.02 13.15 2.44
N ASN A 76 3.97 13.45 3.73
CA ASN A 76 2.71 13.73 4.43
C ASN A 76 2.12 15.10 4.08
N GLU A 77 2.91 16.02 3.51
CA GLU A 77 2.41 17.32 3.06
C GLU A 77 1.80 17.21 1.66
N LYS A 78 0.47 17.00 1.62
CA LYS A 78 -0.30 16.87 0.39
C LYS A 78 -1.45 17.87 0.36
N TYR A 79 -1.83 18.26 -0.85
CA TYR A 79 -2.81 19.31 -1.08
C TYR A 79 -3.76 18.91 -2.21
N VAL A 80 -4.98 19.45 -2.14
CA VAL A 80 -5.82 19.71 -3.32
C VAL A 80 -5.45 21.10 -3.82
N SER A 81 -5.21 21.23 -5.11
CA SER A 81 -4.78 22.48 -5.74
C SER A 81 -5.52 22.68 -7.06
N CYS A 82 -5.65 23.93 -7.51
CA CYS A 82 -5.99 24.26 -8.88
C CYS A 82 -4.93 25.19 -9.48
N GLY A 83 -4.83 25.24 -10.80
CA GLY A 83 -3.79 26.05 -11.41
C GLY A 83 -3.88 26.13 -12.92
N ILE A 84 -2.88 26.82 -13.48
CA ILE A 84 -2.67 26.98 -14.91
C ILE A 84 -1.34 26.33 -15.28
N GLY A 85 -1.31 25.59 -16.37
CA GLY A 85 -0.12 24.93 -16.84
C GLY A 85 -0.06 24.80 -18.35
N ARG A 86 1.12 24.46 -18.86
CA ARG A 86 1.36 24.18 -20.27
C ARG A 86 1.44 22.67 -20.49
N ILE A 87 0.72 22.15 -21.48
CA ILE A 87 0.87 20.76 -21.90
C ILE A 87 2.25 20.56 -22.51
N ILE A 88 3.00 19.58 -22.01
CA ILE A 88 4.32 19.20 -22.53
C ILE A 88 4.36 17.78 -23.06
N GLU A 89 3.43 16.92 -22.64
CA GLU A 89 3.17 15.63 -23.28
C GLU A 89 1.65 15.41 -23.32
N LYS A 90 1.11 15.07 -24.49
CA LYS A 90 -0.34 14.88 -24.68
C LYS A 90 -0.88 13.57 -24.10
N ALA A 91 -2.19 13.55 -23.82
CA ALA A 91 -2.96 12.34 -23.54
C ALA A 91 -3.59 11.78 -24.82
N GLU A 92 -3.64 10.45 -24.95
CA GLU A 92 -4.37 9.76 -26.01
C GLU A 92 -5.88 9.98 -25.87
N GLY A 93 -6.54 10.37 -26.96
CA GLY A 93 -7.96 10.77 -26.93
C GLY A 93 -8.24 12.03 -26.09
N GLY A 94 -7.20 12.84 -25.85
CA GLY A 94 -7.29 14.13 -25.18
C GLY A 94 -7.60 15.28 -26.14
N ASN A 95 -8.19 16.36 -25.62
CA ASN A 95 -8.60 17.54 -26.39
C ASN A 95 -7.50 18.61 -26.52
N PHE A 96 -6.34 18.43 -25.88
CA PHE A 96 -5.27 19.44 -25.83
C PHE A 96 -3.97 18.92 -26.44
N SER A 97 -3.27 19.79 -27.15
CA SER A 97 -1.99 19.53 -27.80
C SER A 97 -0.81 20.06 -26.99
N GLU A 98 0.40 19.61 -27.33
CA GLU A 98 1.62 20.16 -26.72
C GLU A 98 1.74 21.66 -27.01
N GLY A 99 2.10 22.42 -25.97
CA GLY A 99 2.16 23.88 -26.02
C GLY A 99 0.91 24.59 -25.53
N ASP A 100 -0.26 23.93 -25.54
CA ASP A 100 -1.53 24.51 -25.07
C ASP A 100 -1.45 24.92 -23.60
N ILE A 101 -2.05 26.07 -23.27
CA ILE A 101 -2.25 26.51 -21.89
C ILE A 101 -3.62 26.06 -21.41
N VAL A 102 -3.64 25.39 -20.27
CA VAL A 102 -4.84 24.77 -19.69
C VAL A 102 -4.98 25.12 -18.22
N GLY A 103 -6.22 25.13 -17.74
CA GLY A 103 -6.53 25.02 -16.32
C GLY A 103 -6.52 23.56 -15.87
N PHE A 104 -6.19 23.33 -14.60
CA PHE A 104 -6.20 21.98 -14.03
C PHE A 104 -6.62 21.96 -12.55
N VAL A 105 -7.06 20.78 -12.09
CA VAL A 105 -7.22 20.43 -10.67
C VAL A 105 -6.26 19.29 -10.32
N ALA A 106 -5.42 19.51 -9.31
CA ALA A 106 -4.43 18.56 -8.81
C ALA A 106 -4.89 18.03 -7.44
N PRO A 107 -5.48 16.82 -7.34
CA PRO A 107 -6.23 16.44 -6.14
C PRO A 107 -5.37 15.88 -5.02
N TRP A 108 -4.16 15.40 -5.33
CA TRP A 108 -3.29 14.78 -4.33
C TRP A 108 -1.78 14.97 -4.63
N HIS A 109 -1.30 16.20 -4.51
CA HIS A 109 0.06 16.58 -4.90
C HIS A 109 0.83 17.26 -3.75
N PRO A 110 2.17 17.34 -3.80
CA PRO A 110 2.92 18.23 -2.91
C PRO A 110 2.46 19.68 -3.09
N ALA A 111 2.83 20.56 -2.17
CA ALA A 111 2.44 21.98 -2.19
C ALA A 111 2.63 22.66 -3.55
N ILE A 112 3.70 22.33 -4.27
CA ILE A 112 3.93 22.68 -5.66
C ILE A 112 5.02 21.75 -6.23
N ALA A 113 4.82 21.30 -7.47
CA ALA A 113 5.80 20.57 -8.26
C ALA A 113 6.01 21.29 -9.59
N GLU A 114 7.21 21.17 -10.16
CA GLU A 114 7.54 21.75 -11.48
C GLU A 114 6.63 21.18 -12.57
N ARG A 115 6.37 19.88 -12.49
CA ARG A 115 5.49 19.17 -13.42
C ARG A 115 4.56 18.25 -12.65
N ILE A 116 3.36 18.12 -13.17
CA ILE A 116 2.34 17.18 -12.67
C ILE A 116 1.86 16.32 -13.83
N VAL A 117 1.30 15.16 -13.48
CA VAL A 117 0.64 14.25 -14.42
C VAL A 117 -0.81 14.15 -13.99
N LEU A 118 -1.72 14.45 -14.92
CA LEU A 118 -3.16 14.45 -14.63
C LEU A 118 -3.95 13.84 -15.79
N PRO A 119 -5.01 13.08 -15.48
CA PRO A 119 -5.93 12.55 -16.47
C PRO A 119 -6.79 13.68 -17.07
N LYS A 120 -7.34 13.45 -18.26
CA LYS A 120 -8.11 14.46 -19.01
C LYS A 120 -9.34 15.00 -18.27
N GLU A 121 -9.85 14.25 -17.31
CA GLU A 121 -10.98 14.57 -16.46
C GLU A 121 -10.67 15.77 -15.55
N LEU A 122 -9.39 16.04 -15.28
CA LEU A 122 -8.92 17.09 -14.37
C LEU A 122 -8.25 18.27 -15.09
N VAL A 123 -8.35 18.32 -16.43
CA VAL A 123 -7.73 19.33 -17.29
C VAL A 123 -8.80 19.96 -18.16
N PHE A 124 -8.81 21.30 -18.23
CA PHE A 124 -9.84 22.06 -18.93
C PHE A 124 -9.25 23.31 -19.62
N LYS A 125 -9.97 23.81 -20.63
CA LYS A 125 -9.60 25.03 -21.34
C LYS A 125 -9.67 26.22 -20.39
N ILE A 126 -8.73 27.15 -20.44
CA ILE A 126 -8.84 28.44 -19.74
C ILE A 126 -8.61 29.58 -20.74
N ASP A 127 -9.42 30.63 -20.67
CA ASP A 127 -9.36 31.73 -21.63
C ASP A 127 -8.64 32.96 -21.06
N THR A 128 -8.79 33.21 -19.74
CA THR A 128 -8.13 34.33 -19.05
C THR A 128 -6.91 33.83 -18.28
N MET A 129 -5.76 34.46 -18.47
CA MET A 129 -4.50 34.06 -17.87
C MET A 129 -3.75 35.28 -17.32
N PRO A 130 -3.06 35.15 -16.17
CA PRO A 130 -2.14 36.18 -15.72
C PRO A 130 -0.90 36.24 -16.63
N GLU A 131 -0.16 37.34 -16.53
CA GLU A 131 1.14 37.42 -17.19
C GLU A 131 2.14 36.48 -16.51
N PHE A 132 2.75 35.59 -17.31
CA PHE A 132 3.76 34.65 -16.82
C PHE A 132 5.15 35.20 -17.09
N GLN A 133 5.92 35.41 -16.02
CA GLN A 133 7.36 35.66 -16.16
C GLN A 133 8.08 34.35 -16.50
N LYS A 134 9.04 34.42 -17.42
CA LYS A 134 9.90 33.29 -17.78
C LYS A 134 10.56 32.69 -16.53
N ASP A 135 10.66 31.36 -16.50
CA ASP A 135 11.32 30.59 -15.43
C ASP A 135 10.76 30.83 -14.02
N THR A 136 9.50 31.28 -13.91
CA THR A 136 8.83 31.56 -12.65
C THR A 136 7.51 30.79 -12.55
N ILE A 137 7.17 30.31 -11.36
CA ILE A 137 5.83 29.79 -11.06
C ILE A 137 5.14 30.72 -10.07
N LEU A 138 3.91 31.14 -10.39
CA LEU A 138 3.05 31.89 -9.47
C LEU A 138 2.42 30.92 -8.47
N TYR A 139 2.62 31.17 -7.19
CA TYR A 139 2.19 30.25 -6.14
C TYR A 139 1.36 30.97 -5.07
N VAL A 140 0.16 30.46 -4.83
CA VAL A 140 -0.72 30.91 -3.73
C VAL A 140 -0.80 29.80 -2.69
N PRO A 141 -0.18 29.96 -1.52
CA PRO A 141 -0.21 28.94 -0.47
C PRO A 141 -1.61 28.82 0.16
N PHE A 142 -1.87 27.67 0.77
CA PHE A 142 -3.11 27.43 1.52
C PHE A 142 -3.20 28.37 2.74
N GLN A 143 -4.35 29.03 2.91
CA GLN A 143 -4.64 29.90 4.07
C GLN A 143 -5.66 29.21 4.99
N HIS A 144 -5.30 29.08 6.28
CA HIS A 144 -6.14 28.41 7.27
C HIS A 144 -7.38 29.27 7.61
N GLY A 145 -8.57 28.66 7.67
CA GLY A 145 -9.82 29.36 8.03
C GLY A 145 -10.67 29.85 6.86
N ALA A 146 -10.27 29.63 5.61
CA ALA A 146 -11.17 29.77 4.46
C ALA A 146 -12.17 28.59 4.47
N ASN A 147 -13.43 28.83 4.81
CA ASN A 147 -14.49 27.84 4.69
C ASN A 147 -15.74 28.52 4.13
N ASN A 148 -16.33 27.91 3.10
CA ASN A 148 -17.76 27.67 2.91
C ASN A 148 -17.92 26.97 1.56
N GLU A 149 -18.22 25.67 1.62
CA GLU A 149 -18.38 24.73 0.49
C GLU A 149 -17.10 24.36 -0.30
N LYS A 150 -16.63 23.12 -0.09
CA LYS A 150 -15.51 22.54 -0.86
C LYS A 150 -16.04 21.94 -2.15
N TRP A 151 -16.10 22.71 -3.23
CA TRP A 151 -16.51 22.20 -4.54
C TRP A 151 -15.63 21.05 -5.07
N TRP A 152 -14.45 20.83 -4.48
CA TRP A 152 -13.52 19.73 -4.78
C TRP A 152 -13.68 18.49 -3.89
N GLU A 153 -14.72 18.39 -3.06
CA GLU A 153 -14.90 17.28 -2.10
C GLU A 153 -14.78 15.90 -2.75
N GLY A 154 -15.37 15.72 -3.94
CA GLY A 154 -15.36 14.45 -4.67
C GLY A 154 -14.00 14.00 -5.21
N VAL A 155 -12.96 14.83 -5.13
CA VAL A 155 -11.61 14.50 -5.60
C VAL A 155 -10.55 14.57 -4.49
N ARG A 156 -10.92 14.76 -3.22
CA ARG A 156 -9.95 14.79 -2.10
C ARG A 156 -9.15 13.47 -2.04
N ALA A 157 -7.83 13.57 -2.06
CA ALA A 157 -6.90 12.43 -2.08
C ALA A 157 -7.16 11.42 -3.23
N TRP A 158 -7.76 11.88 -4.32
CA TRP A 158 -8.04 11.07 -5.49
C TRP A 158 -6.78 10.81 -6.31
N SER A 159 -6.67 9.60 -6.86
CA SER A 159 -5.70 9.25 -7.90
C SER A 159 -6.27 8.17 -8.82
N ILE A 160 -5.64 7.94 -9.97
CA ILE A 160 -5.99 6.83 -10.87
C ILE A 160 -5.90 5.45 -10.18
N GLN A 161 -5.15 5.35 -9.08
CA GLN A 161 -5.01 4.12 -8.28
C GLN A 161 -6.24 3.83 -7.42
N ALA A 162 -7.16 4.78 -7.25
CA ALA A 162 -8.34 4.62 -6.39
C ALA A 162 -9.46 3.79 -7.04
N GLY A 163 -9.43 3.65 -8.37
CA GLY A 163 -10.54 3.05 -9.11
C GLY A 163 -11.84 3.84 -8.98
N ILE A 164 -11.77 5.16 -8.76
CA ILE A 164 -12.95 6.03 -8.61
C ILE A 164 -13.12 6.82 -9.91
N ARG A 165 -14.22 6.57 -10.63
CA ARG A 165 -14.55 7.35 -11.82
C ARG A 165 -15.11 8.71 -11.44
N ILE A 166 -14.60 9.77 -12.07
CA ILE A 166 -15.21 11.11 -12.00
C ILE A 166 -16.35 11.13 -13.02
N SER A 167 -17.60 11.27 -12.59
CA SER A 167 -18.75 11.35 -13.48
C SER A 167 -18.71 12.63 -14.34
N ASP A 168 -19.38 12.64 -15.48
CA ASP A 168 -19.41 13.82 -16.36
C ASP A 168 -20.03 15.04 -15.66
N GLU A 169 -21.06 14.81 -14.83
CA GLU A 169 -21.67 15.86 -14.01
C GLU A 169 -20.70 16.40 -12.94
N ALA A 170 -20.02 15.52 -12.20
CA ALA A 170 -19.02 15.92 -11.20
C ALA A 170 -17.86 16.66 -11.87
N ARG A 171 -17.43 16.20 -13.04
CA ARG A 171 -16.38 16.83 -13.84
C ARG A 171 -16.79 18.22 -14.32
N ALA A 172 -18.02 18.41 -14.80
CA ALA A 172 -18.53 19.71 -15.23
C ALA A 172 -18.50 20.71 -14.06
N LYS A 173 -19.09 20.33 -12.91
CA LYS A 173 -19.08 21.12 -11.68
C LYS A 173 -17.66 21.48 -11.23
N LEU A 174 -16.77 20.49 -11.18
CA LEU A 174 -15.37 20.66 -10.81
C LEU A 174 -14.66 21.65 -11.76
N THR A 175 -14.91 21.54 -13.06
CA THR A 175 -14.32 22.40 -14.09
C THR A 175 -14.77 23.84 -13.93
N ASP A 176 -16.07 24.07 -13.78
CA ASP A 176 -16.64 25.42 -13.68
C ASP A 176 -16.17 26.11 -12.40
N SER A 177 -16.22 25.41 -11.26
CA SER A 177 -15.75 25.95 -9.99
C SER A 177 -14.23 26.21 -9.99
N ALA A 178 -13.43 25.31 -10.57
CA ALA A 178 -11.98 25.51 -10.68
C ALA A 178 -11.63 26.68 -11.59
N ARG A 179 -12.35 26.86 -12.71
CA ARG A 179 -12.18 27.99 -13.62
C ARG A 179 -12.48 29.30 -12.90
N ASP A 180 -13.61 29.38 -12.22
CA ASP A 180 -14.00 30.56 -11.44
C ASP A 180 -12.98 30.89 -10.35
N GLU A 181 -12.49 29.88 -9.64
CA GLU A 181 -11.48 30.02 -8.59
C GLU A 181 -10.16 30.58 -9.15
N ILE A 182 -9.72 30.08 -10.32
CA ILE A 182 -8.51 30.56 -10.99
C ILE A 182 -8.68 32.01 -11.47
N ILE A 183 -9.83 32.37 -12.05
CA ILE A 183 -10.11 33.73 -12.55
C ILE A 183 -10.18 34.73 -11.40
N LYS A 184 -10.81 34.38 -10.29
CA LYS A 184 -10.95 35.26 -9.11
C LYS A 184 -9.67 35.38 -8.29
N THR A 185 -8.67 34.53 -8.54
CA THR A 185 -7.41 34.58 -7.80
C THR A 185 -6.57 35.78 -8.23
N GLU A 186 -6.17 36.60 -7.25
CA GLU A 186 -5.28 37.75 -7.43
C GLU A 186 -3.82 37.32 -7.67
N TRP A 187 -3.53 36.80 -8.86
CA TRP A 187 -2.21 36.29 -9.23
C TRP A 187 -1.07 37.31 -9.12
N GLN A 188 -1.36 38.60 -9.19
CA GLN A 188 -0.39 39.68 -8.97
C GLN A 188 0.24 39.65 -7.57
N ASN A 189 -0.51 39.17 -6.57
CA ASN A 189 -0.13 39.04 -5.17
C ASN A 189 0.48 37.67 -4.85
N ALA A 190 0.57 36.75 -5.83
CA ALA A 190 1.11 35.42 -5.63
C ALA A 190 2.63 35.45 -5.36
N GLU A 191 3.10 34.47 -4.59
CA GLU A 191 4.54 34.22 -4.42
C GLU A 191 5.14 33.84 -5.78
N ARG A 192 6.33 34.37 -6.09
CA ARG A 192 7.06 34.05 -7.31
C ARG A 192 8.14 33.04 -6.98
N ILE A 193 7.89 31.77 -7.30
CA ILE A 193 8.89 30.72 -7.16
C ILE A 193 9.83 30.80 -8.37
N GLN A 194 11.11 31.10 -8.13
CA GLN A 194 12.14 31.02 -9.17
C GLN A 194 12.30 29.54 -9.56
N ALA A 195 11.62 29.16 -10.64
CA ALA A 195 11.57 27.80 -11.08
C ALA A 195 12.86 27.44 -11.79
N GLY A 196 13.49 28.37 -12.51
CA GLY A 196 14.61 28.13 -13.44
C GLY A 196 14.13 27.46 -14.74
N SER A 197 15.02 27.31 -15.72
CA SER A 197 14.68 26.64 -16.98
C SER A 197 14.19 25.21 -16.74
N PRO A 198 13.17 24.71 -17.46
CA PRO A 198 12.59 23.38 -17.22
C PRO A 198 13.64 22.28 -17.24
N SER A 199 13.66 21.45 -16.19
CA SER A 199 14.56 20.29 -16.10
C SER A 199 14.13 19.21 -17.08
N THR A 200 15.05 18.35 -17.53
CA THR A 200 14.70 17.18 -18.35
C THR A 200 13.64 16.32 -17.66
N ILE A 201 12.66 15.84 -18.43
CA ILE A 201 11.65 14.90 -17.95
C ILE A 201 12.34 13.57 -17.64
N THR A 202 12.16 13.05 -16.43
CA THR A 202 12.88 11.85 -16.01
C THR A 202 12.06 11.06 -15.00
N GLU A 203 11.42 9.99 -15.46
CA GLU A 203 10.68 9.03 -14.63
C GLU A 203 11.57 7.94 -14.02
N ARG A 204 12.81 7.83 -14.52
CA ARG A 204 13.78 6.83 -14.10
C ARG A 204 15.14 7.45 -13.82
N ARG A 205 15.79 7.02 -12.75
CA ARG A 205 17.21 7.31 -12.50
C ARG A 205 17.94 6.03 -12.18
N GLY A 206 19.09 5.82 -12.81
CA GLY A 206 19.93 4.64 -12.60
C GLY A 206 21.40 4.99 -12.71
N GLU A 207 22.23 4.32 -11.91
CA GLU A 207 23.68 4.28 -12.13
C GLU A 207 24.03 3.11 -13.07
N ALA A 208 25.23 3.13 -13.68
CA ALA A 208 25.70 1.98 -14.44
C ALA A 208 25.74 0.73 -13.53
N THR A 209 25.16 -0.38 -13.98
CA THR A 209 25.22 -1.65 -13.27
C THR A 209 26.67 -2.12 -13.20
N SER A 210 27.14 -2.40 -11.99
CA SER A 210 28.43 -3.05 -11.76
C SER A 210 28.37 -4.51 -12.20
N ALA A 211 29.54 -5.13 -12.41
CA ALA A 211 29.72 -6.52 -12.83
C ALA A 211 28.82 -7.53 -12.06
N PRO A 212 28.50 -8.69 -12.66
CA PRO A 212 27.61 -9.70 -12.09
C PRO A 212 27.96 -10.02 -10.63
N SER A 213 26.98 -9.97 -9.74
CA SER A 213 27.14 -10.36 -8.34
C SER A 213 26.74 -11.81 -8.15
N ALA A 214 27.41 -12.52 -7.24
CA ALA A 214 26.94 -13.82 -6.75
C ALA A 214 25.63 -13.71 -5.94
N THR A 215 25.26 -12.50 -5.49
CA THR A 215 24.02 -12.25 -4.75
C THR A 215 22.86 -11.97 -5.71
N LYS A 216 21.69 -12.58 -5.45
CA LYS A 216 20.47 -12.35 -6.24
C LYS A 216 20.08 -10.87 -6.20
N HIS A 217 19.75 -10.33 -7.37
CA HIS A 217 19.33 -8.94 -7.54
C HIS A 217 17.81 -8.82 -7.37
N GLY A 218 17.42 -7.93 -6.45
CA GLY A 218 16.02 -7.68 -6.14
C GLY A 218 15.51 -6.35 -6.68
N VAL A 219 14.24 -6.34 -7.08
CA VAL A 219 13.44 -5.12 -7.29
C VAL A 219 12.34 -5.04 -6.24
N LEU A 220 12.06 -3.82 -5.77
CA LEU A 220 10.97 -3.54 -4.86
C LEU A 220 9.93 -2.65 -5.54
N PHE A 221 8.68 -3.10 -5.56
CA PHE A 221 7.53 -2.29 -5.91
C PHE A 221 6.84 -1.82 -4.62
N GLY A 222 6.75 -0.50 -4.44
CA GLY A 222 6.17 0.14 -3.25
C GLY A 222 7.22 0.45 -2.19
N PHE A 223 7.62 1.72 -2.10
CA PHE A 223 8.63 2.21 -1.15
C PHE A 223 7.98 2.89 0.07
N GLY A 224 6.89 2.30 0.56
CA GLY A 224 6.22 2.75 1.77
C GLY A 224 7.02 2.51 3.05
N ASN A 225 6.46 2.95 4.18
CA ASN A 225 7.05 2.75 5.51
C ASN A 225 7.42 1.28 5.78
N TYR A 226 6.51 0.38 5.41
CA TYR A 226 6.65 -1.04 5.65
C TYR A 226 7.88 -1.62 4.94
N ALA A 227 8.10 -1.24 3.68
CA ALA A 227 9.26 -1.69 2.93
C ALA A 227 10.58 -1.16 3.51
N LYS A 228 10.59 0.10 3.94
CA LYS A 228 11.75 0.76 4.57
C LYS A 228 12.14 0.11 5.90
N ILE A 229 11.16 -0.32 6.69
CA ILE A 229 11.37 -0.85 8.06
C ILE A 229 11.54 -2.37 8.09
N ASN A 230 10.90 -3.10 7.18
CA ASN A 230 10.88 -4.57 7.21
C ASN A 230 11.60 -5.17 5.99
N ILE A 231 11.12 -4.90 4.77
CA ILE A 231 11.59 -5.58 3.56
C ILE A 231 13.08 -5.38 3.35
N ILE A 232 13.50 -4.12 3.15
CA ILE A 232 14.88 -3.76 2.79
C ILE A 232 15.89 -4.19 3.88
N PRO A 233 15.70 -3.89 5.18
CA PRO A 233 16.68 -4.27 6.17
C PRO A 233 16.77 -5.80 6.38
N TYR A 234 15.65 -6.52 6.31
CA TYR A 234 15.64 -7.96 6.61
C TYR A 234 15.95 -8.86 5.41
N SER A 235 15.76 -8.40 4.17
CA SER A 235 16.18 -9.13 2.97
C SER A 235 17.68 -9.04 2.68
N ARG A 236 18.32 -7.95 3.13
CA ARG A 236 19.71 -7.58 2.85
C ARG A 236 20.74 -8.71 2.99
N PRO A 237 20.69 -9.62 3.97
CA PRO A 237 21.71 -10.66 4.10
C PRO A 237 21.73 -11.68 2.95
N PHE A 238 20.65 -11.75 2.15
CA PHE A 238 20.45 -12.81 1.16
C PHE A 238 20.10 -12.28 -0.24
N VAL A 239 19.43 -11.13 -0.33
CA VAL A 239 19.00 -10.52 -1.60
C VAL A 239 19.39 -9.05 -1.62
N ASN A 240 19.96 -8.60 -2.74
CA ASN A 240 20.42 -7.23 -2.91
C ASN A 240 19.38 -6.41 -3.69
N ILE A 241 18.53 -5.67 -2.96
CA ILE A 241 17.54 -4.77 -3.56
C ILE A 241 18.24 -3.51 -4.08
N GLN A 242 18.32 -3.36 -5.40
CA GLN A 242 19.00 -2.22 -6.05
C GLN A 242 18.06 -1.36 -6.89
N THR A 243 16.87 -1.88 -7.20
CA THR A 243 15.85 -1.20 -8.01
C THR A 243 14.59 -1.00 -7.19
N VAL A 244 14.01 0.19 -7.25
CA VAL A 244 12.76 0.53 -6.54
C VAL A 244 11.80 1.26 -7.48
N HIS A 245 10.56 0.78 -7.51
CA HIS A 245 9.42 1.46 -8.10
C HIS A 245 8.62 2.17 -7.01
N GLU A 246 8.49 3.48 -7.10
CA GLU A 246 7.74 4.32 -6.17
C GLU A 246 7.00 5.44 -6.90
N ILE A 247 5.67 5.37 -6.87
CA ILE A 247 4.79 6.25 -7.64
C ILE A 247 4.76 7.69 -7.11
N ASP A 248 5.09 7.91 -5.84
CA ASP A 248 5.15 9.24 -5.24
C ASP A 248 6.59 9.75 -5.22
N PRO A 249 6.99 10.66 -6.13
CA PRO A 249 8.34 11.16 -6.21
C PRO A 249 8.81 11.82 -4.91
N THR A 250 7.91 12.33 -4.07
CA THR A 250 8.26 12.93 -2.79
C THR A 250 8.85 11.92 -1.79
N GLN A 251 8.63 10.62 -2.02
CA GLN A 251 9.23 9.53 -1.25
C GLN A 251 10.61 9.10 -1.76
N ILE A 252 11.00 9.52 -2.97
CA ILE A 252 12.26 9.16 -3.60
C ILE A 252 13.37 10.04 -3.03
N PHE A 253 13.94 9.60 -1.91
CA PHE A 253 15.18 10.13 -1.39
C PHE A 253 16.37 9.27 -1.85
N LEU A 254 17.55 9.86 -1.93
CA LEU A 254 18.80 9.16 -2.27
C LEU A 254 19.18 8.17 -1.16
N GLU A 255 18.49 7.03 -1.09
CA GLU A 255 18.91 5.89 -0.28
C GLU A 255 20.14 5.28 -0.96
N LYS A 256 21.31 5.35 -0.29
CA LYS A 256 22.63 5.13 -0.89
C LYS A 256 22.80 3.76 -1.57
N ARG A 257 21.96 2.79 -1.24
CA ARG A 257 22.02 1.42 -1.77
C ARG A 257 21.10 1.19 -2.96
N ILE A 258 20.09 2.02 -3.12
CA ILE A 258 19.17 1.93 -4.25
C ILE A 258 19.80 2.68 -5.41
N LYS A 259 20.26 1.93 -6.39
CA LYS A 259 20.94 2.44 -7.58
C LYS A 259 19.95 2.88 -8.65
N HIS A 260 18.80 2.21 -8.72
CA HIS A 260 17.77 2.44 -9.74
C HIS A 260 16.44 2.80 -9.10
N TRP A 261 15.82 3.84 -9.63
CA TRP A 261 14.52 4.37 -9.23
C TRP A 261 13.65 4.51 -10.47
N ASP A 262 12.38 4.14 -10.35
CA ASP A 262 11.38 4.30 -11.40
C ASP A 262 10.06 4.74 -10.76
N THR A 263 9.30 5.62 -11.40
CA THR A 263 7.98 6.05 -10.91
C THR A 263 6.83 5.24 -11.50
N ALA A 264 7.12 4.30 -12.41
CA ALA A 264 6.12 3.43 -13.01
C ALA A 264 5.47 2.51 -11.95
N PRO A 265 4.13 2.43 -11.89
CA PRO A 265 3.41 1.60 -10.91
C PRO A 265 3.47 0.11 -11.20
N LEU A 266 3.74 -0.28 -12.46
CA LEU A 266 3.81 -1.65 -12.94
C LEU A 266 5.17 -1.92 -13.59
N PRO A 267 5.58 -3.20 -13.72
CA PRO A 267 6.84 -3.55 -14.35
C PRO A 267 6.81 -3.21 -15.83
N LYS A 268 7.97 -2.86 -16.40
CA LYS A 268 8.08 -2.71 -17.86
C LYS A 268 8.23 -4.08 -18.52
N GLU A 269 7.78 -4.20 -19.76
CA GLU A 269 7.73 -5.46 -20.51
C GLU A 269 9.04 -6.27 -20.47
N ASN A 270 10.19 -5.59 -20.64
CA ASN A 270 11.51 -6.21 -20.64
C ASN A 270 12.26 -6.10 -19.31
N GLU A 271 11.58 -5.69 -18.23
CA GLU A 271 12.20 -5.60 -16.92
C GLU A 271 12.36 -6.98 -16.30
N LYS A 272 13.61 -7.35 -15.95
CA LYS A 272 13.99 -8.64 -15.38
C LYS A 272 14.84 -8.47 -14.12
N HIS A 273 14.50 -9.21 -13.08
CA HIS A 273 15.27 -9.33 -11.82
C HIS A 273 15.16 -10.76 -11.28
N ASP A 274 16.06 -11.16 -10.37
CA ASP A 274 16.00 -12.49 -9.75
C ASP A 274 14.83 -12.61 -8.76
N VAL A 275 14.51 -11.49 -8.10
CA VAL A 275 13.53 -11.42 -7.01
C VAL A 275 12.70 -10.14 -7.10
N TYR A 276 11.38 -10.28 -7.03
CA TYR A 276 10.43 -9.17 -6.97
C TYR A 276 9.82 -9.11 -5.57
N PHE A 277 9.97 -7.98 -4.88
CA PHE A 277 9.25 -7.67 -3.65
C PHE A 277 8.08 -6.77 -4.00
N VAL A 278 6.87 -7.18 -3.64
CA VAL A 278 5.62 -6.50 -4.02
C VAL A 278 4.89 -6.04 -2.77
N ALA A 279 4.95 -4.73 -2.50
CA ALA A 279 4.37 -4.07 -1.32
C ALA A 279 3.66 -2.77 -1.72
N THR A 280 2.91 -2.84 -2.81
CA THR A 280 2.15 -1.75 -3.43
C THR A 280 0.71 -1.68 -2.89
N TYR A 281 -0.17 -0.96 -3.58
CA TYR A 281 -1.61 -1.15 -3.38
C TYR A 281 -2.02 -2.57 -3.80
N ASN A 282 -3.05 -3.10 -3.12
CA ASN A 282 -3.39 -4.52 -3.23
C ASN A 282 -3.76 -4.95 -4.67
N HIS A 283 -4.45 -4.08 -5.41
CA HIS A 283 -4.89 -4.36 -6.79
C HIS A 283 -3.76 -4.43 -7.82
N THR A 284 -2.53 -4.03 -7.47
CA THR A 284 -1.37 -4.20 -8.35
C THR A 284 -0.52 -5.43 -8.00
N HIS A 285 -0.87 -6.17 -6.93
CA HIS A 285 -0.09 -7.34 -6.49
C HIS A 285 0.00 -8.42 -7.57
N VAL A 286 -1.14 -8.88 -8.08
CA VAL A 286 -1.19 -9.96 -9.07
C VAL A 286 -0.57 -9.56 -10.42
N PRO A 287 -0.86 -8.38 -11.00
CA PRO A 287 -0.19 -7.94 -12.22
C PRO A 287 1.35 -7.96 -12.13
N ILE A 288 1.91 -7.46 -11.03
CA ILE A 288 3.37 -7.46 -10.80
C ILE A 288 3.89 -8.90 -10.59
N THR A 289 3.17 -9.69 -9.80
CA THR A 289 3.54 -11.07 -9.46
C THR A 289 3.57 -11.96 -10.70
N LEU A 290 2.55 -11.88 -11.56
CA LEU A 290 2.47 -12.67 -12.79
C LEU A 290 3.58 -12.30 -13.77
N HIS A 291 3.88 -11.01 -13.92
CA HIS A 291 5.02 -10.56 -14.74
C HIS A 291 6.32 -11.23 -14.29
N ALA A 292 6.61 -11.20 -12.99
CA ALA A 292 7.82 -11.78 -12.43
C ALA A 292 7.86 -13.32 -12.55
N LEU A 293 6.76 -14.00 -12.20
CA LEU A 293 6.66 -15.46 -12.24
C LEU A 293 6.83 -16.00 -13.67
N ARG A 294 6.22 -15.35 -14.68
CA ARG A 294 6.33 -15.73 -16.10
C ARG A 294 7.76 -15.65 -16.65
N GLN A 295 8.61 -14.85 -16.02
CA GLN A 295 10.03 -14.77 -16.34
C GLN A 295 10.88 -15.77 -15.53
N GLY A 296 10.27 -16.55 -14.64
CA GLY A 296 10.95 -17.50 -13.77
C GLY A 296 11.60 -16.87 -12.53
N ALA A 297 11.28 -15.62 -12.19
CA ALA A 297 11.80 -14.95 -10.99
C ALA A 297 11.10 -15.45 -9.72
N TYR A 298 11.73 -15.21 -8.56
CA TYR A 298 11.08 -15.34 -7.27
C TYR A 298 10.21 -14.12 -6.96
N VAL A 299 9.09 -14.33 -6.28
CA VAL A 299 8.21 -13.24 -5.83
C VAL A 299 7.96 -13.34 -4.33
N VAL A 300 8.13 -12.22 -3.64
CA VAL A 300 7.71 -12.02 -2.26
C VAL A 300 6.64 -10.95 -2.26
N VAL A 301 5.37 -11.35 -2.09
CA VAL A 301 4.21 -10.46 -2.19
C VAL A 301 3.58 -10.25 -0.83
N GLU A 302 3.27 -9.00 -0.48
CA GLU A 302 2.49 -8.71 0.72
C GLU A 302 1.03 -9.11 0.55
N LYS A 303 0.37 -9.37 1.68
CA LYS A 303 -1.04 -9.76 1.72
C LYS A 303 -1.98 -8.55 1.46
N PRO A 304 -3.19 -8.77 0.91
CA PRO A 304 -3.69 -10.02 0.31
C PRO A 304 -3.00 -10.31 -1.04
N VAL A 305 -2.83 -11.59 -1.38
CA VAL A 305 -2.10 -11.97 -2.61
C VAL A 305 -2.90 -11.74 -3.88
N ALA A 306 -4.23 -11.95 -3.83
CA ALA A 306 -5.16 -11.73 -4.92
C ALA A 306 -6.41 -11.02 -4.40
N MET A 307 -7.04 -10.22 -5.26
CA MET A 307 -8.20 -9.41 -4.92
C MET A 307 -9.52 -10.02 -5.39
N ASP A 308 -9.50 -10.97 -6.32
CA ASP A 308 -10.68 -11.70 -6.77
C ASP A 308 -10.36 -13.10 -7.32
N TYR A 309 -11.40 -13.83 -7.71
CA TYR A 309 -11.28 -15.19 -8.21
C TYR A 309 -10.56 -15.28 -9.57
N GLU A 310 -10.66 -14.26 -10.43
CA GLU A 310 -9.95 -14.24 -11.71
C GLU A 310 -8.44 -14.18 -11.47
N GLU A 311 -8.03 -13.25 -10.61
CA GLU A 311 -6.64 -13.09 -10.20
C GLU A 311 -6.10 -14.34 -9.50
N LEU A 312 -6.88 -14.97 -8.61
CA LEU A 312 -6.49 -16.21 -7.94
C LEU A 312 -6.30 -17.36 -8.94
N ASN A 313 -7.22 -17.53 -9.89
CA ASN A 313 -7.15 -18.57 -10.91
C ASN A 313 -5.94 -18.35 -11.86
N GLU A 314 -5.69 -17.11 -12.30
CA GLU A 314 -4.52 -16.81 -13.15
C GLU A 314 -3.20 -17.08 -12.41
N LEU A 315 -3.15 -16.78 -11.11
CA LEU A 315 -2.01 -17.07 -10.26
C LEU A 315 -1.78 -18.56 -10.09
N GLU A 316 -2.84 -19.34 -9.82
CA GLU A 316 -2.77 -20.79 -9.70
C GLU A 316 -2.22 -21.43 -10.99
N GLN A 317 -2.80 -21.07 -12.14
CA GLN A 317 -2.37 -21.59 -13.44
C GLN A 317 -0.91 -21.27 -13.73
N THR A 318 -0.48 -20.05 -13.40
CA THR A 318 0.92 -19.63 -13.58
C THR A 318 1.86 -20.41 -12.67
N LEU A 319 1.51 -20.62 -11.39
CA LEU A 319 2.33 -21.39 -10.46
C LEU A 319 2.45 -22.87 -10.87
N ARG A 320 1.38 -23.45 -11.44
CA ARG A 320 1.41 -24.81 -12.00
C ARG A 320 2.40 -24.91 -13.17
N SER A 321 2.61 -23.85 -13.95
CA SER A 321 3.53 -23.87 -15.09
C SER A 321 4.98 -23.52 -14.71
N VAL A 322 5.20 -22.56 -13.81
CA VAL A 322 6.56 -22.06 -13.49
C VAL A 322 7.16 -22.64 -12.21
N GLY A 323 6.36 -23.36 -11.43
CA GLY A 323 6.74 -23.93 -10.15
C GLY A 323 6.56 -22.98 -8.96
N ARG A 324 6.88 -23.49 -7.77
CA ARG A 324 6.67 -22.79 -6.49
C ARG A 324 7.73 -21.71 -6.25
N LYS A 325 7.54 -20.54 -6.86
CA LYS A 325 8.44 -19.37 -6.72
C LYS A 325 7.80 -18.17 -6.01
N LEU A 326 6.59 -18.34 -5.48
CA LEU A 326 5.85 -17.32 -4.75
C LEU A 326 5.91 -17.53 -3.25
N PHE A 327 6.19 -16.46 -2.50
CA PHE A 327 6.08 -16.39 -1.05
C PHE A 327 5.12 -15.27 -0.67
N ILE A 328 4.15 -15.56 0.20
CA ILE A 328 3.21 -14.55 0.70
C ILE A 328 3.68 -14.02 2.07
N GLY A 329 3.57 -12.70 2.27
CA GLY A 329 3.99 -11.93 3.44
C GLY A 329 3.18 -12.15 4.73
N PHE A 330 2.75 -13.39 5.02
CA PHE A 330 2.06 -13.72 6.27
C PHE A 330 3.04 -13.95 7.43
N HIS A 331 3.46 -12.86 8.06
CA HIS A 331 4.46 -12.86 9.14
C HIS A 331 4.13 -13.80 10.32
N LYS A 332 2.84 -14.05 10.61
CA LYS A 332 2.42 -14.96 11.68
C LYS A 332 2.86 -16.41 11.46
N ARG A 333 3.03 -16.87 10.21
CA ARG A 333 3.55 -18.22 9.89
C ARG A 333 4.97 -18.46 10.42
N TYR A 334 5.76 -17.39 10.55
CA TYR A 334 7.18 -17.45 10.89
C TYR A 334 7.47 -17.19 12.37
N GLY A 335 6.43 -16.92 13.18
CA GLY A 335 6.60 -16.60 14.58
C GLY A 335 7.13 -17.78 15.41
N LEU A 336 8.10 -17.52 16.30
CA LEU A 336 8.62 -18.49 17.27
C LEU A 336 7.49 -19.23 18.03
N PHE A 337 6.41 -18.52 18.34
CA PHE A 337 5.29 -19.05 19.11
C PHE A 337 4.55 -20.20 18.43
N ASN A 338 4.63 -20.36 17.09
CA ASN A 338 4.02 -21.51 16.41
C ASN A 338 4.70 -22.80 16.85
N ARG A 339 6.03 -22.82 16.85
CA ARG A 339 6.82 -23.97 17.30
C ARG A 339 6.58 -24.29 18.77
N LEU A 340 6.52 -23.26 19.61
CA LEU A 340 6.24 -23.44 21.05
C LEU A 340 4.82 -23.97 21.27
N ALA A 341 3.84 -23.48 20.51
CA ALA A 341 2.45 -23.91 20.62
C ALA A 341 2.30 -25.39 20.27
N LEU A 342 2.85 -25.84 19.13
CA LEU A 342 2.83 -27.26 18.76
C LEU A 342 3.45 -28.15 19.85
N GLN A 343 4.62 -27.75 20.36
CA GLN A 343 5.30 -28.49 21.44
C GLN A 343 4.49 -28.53 22.74
N ASP A 344 3.97 -27.38 23.19
CA ASP A 344 3.33 -27.27 24.50
C ASP A 344 1.89 -27.82 24.47
N LEU A 345 1.18 -27.73 23.35
CA LEU A 345 -0.09 -28.41 23.11
C LEU A 345 0.09 -29.93 22.94
N GLY A 346 1.31 -30.39 22.64
CA GLY A 346 1.61 -31.81 22.48
C GLY A 346 1.03 -32.39 21.20
N VAL A 347 0.95 -31.57 20.13
CA VAL A 347 0.37 -31.95 18.84
C VAL A 347 1.38 -31.81 17.71
N GLN A 348 1.21 -32.61 16.68
CA GLN A 348 1.94 -32.50 15.42
C GLN A 348 1.32 -31.44 14.50
N HIS A 349 2.10 -30.99 13.52
CA HIS A 349 1.61 -30.02 12.54
C HIS A 349 0.49 -30.63 11.69
N GLY A 350 -0.69 -30.00 11.67
CA GLY A 350 -1.87 -30.48 10.94
C GLY A 350 -2.90 -31.23 11.80
N GLU A 351 -2.52 -31.67 13.00
CA GLU A 351 -3.52 -32.12 14.00
C GLU A 351 -4.41 -30.94 14.42
N PRO A 352 -5.68 -31.19 14.77
CA PRO A 352 -6.64 -30.13 15.02
C PRO A 352 -6.25 -29.23 16.18
N ILE A 353 -6.17 -27.93 15.89
CA ILE A 353 -5.98 -26.87 16.88
C ILE A 353 -7.08 -25.84 16.68
N SER A 354 -7.98 -25.73 17.67
CA SER A 354 -8.99 -24.67 17.67
C SER A 354 -8.34 -23.32 18.00
N TYR A 355 -8.77 -22.28 17.31
CA TYR A 355 -8.17 -20.95 17.35
C TYR A 355 -9.24 -19.90 17.61
N HIS A 356 -9.12 -19.17 18.71
CA HIS A 356 -10.07 -18.12 19.06
C HIS A 356 -9.34 -16.80 19.23
N SER A 357 -9.83 -15.72 18.60
CA SER A 357 -9.19 -14.42 18.74
C SER A 357 -10.11 -13.21 18.87
N ILE A 358 -9.60 -12.20 19.58
CA ILE A 358 -10.16 -10.86 19.62
C ILE A 358 -9.10 -9.92 19.06
N VAL A 359 -9.42 -9.27 17.95
CA VAL A 359 -8.52 -8.41 17.19
C VAL A 359 -9.01 -6.98 17.28
N TYR A 360 -8.12 -6.10 17.73
CA TYR A 360 -8.27 -4.67 17.61
C TYR A 360 -7.41 -4.16 16.45
N GLU A 361 -8.07 -3.62 15.43
CA GLU A 361 -7.44 -2.91 14.34
C GLU A 361 -7.54 -1.39 14.54
N LEU A 362 -6.62 -0.64 13.91
CA LEU A 362 -6.70 0.80 13.87
C LEU A 362 -7.81 1.27 12.93
N ILE A 363 -8.62 2.22 13.40
CA ILE A 363 -9.50 3.00 12.53
C ILE A 363 -8.64 3.64 11.44
N GLN A 364 -9.05 3.46 10.19
CA GLN A 364 -8.35 4.05 9.06
C GLN A 364 -8.68 5.55 8.98
N PRO A 365 -7.68 6.42 8.74
CA PRO A 365 -7.93 7.82 8.43
C PRO A 365 -8.89 7.95 7.24
N GLU A 366 -9.76 8.95 7.25
CA GLU A 366 -10.84 9.14 6.27
C GLU A 366 -10.38 9.01 4.81
N LEU A 367 -9.27 9.67 4.46
CA LEU A 367 -8.73 9.71 3.11
C LEU A 367 -7.64 8.66 2.86
N PHE A 368 -7.49 7.68 3.75
CA PHE A 368 -6.53 6.60 3.58
C PHE A 368 -6.99 5.65 2.47
N TRP A 369 -6.04 5.15 1.68
CA TRP A 369 -6.32 4.33 0.50
C TRP A 369 -7.09 3.03 0.79
N TYR A 370 -7.10 2.52 2.03
CA TYR A 370 -7.98 1.39 2.42
C TYR A 370 -9.46 1.69 2.21
N ASN A 371 -9.85 2.97 2.24
CA ASN A 371 -11.24 3.38 2.04
C ASN A 371 -11.62 3.49 0.56
N TRP A 372 -10.65 3.38 -0.36
CA TRP A 372 -10.94 3.34 -1.79
C TRP A 372 -11.74 2.08 -2.16
N PRO A 373 -12.72 2.16 -3.07
CA PRO A 373 -13.50 1.01 -3.54
C PRO A 373 -12.65 -0.19 -3.99
N ILE A 374 -11.53 0.08 -4.66
CA ILE A 374 -10.65 -0.95 -5.20
C ILE A 374 -9.91 -1.76 -4.11
N SER A 375 -9.80 -1.21 -2.90
CA SER A 375 -9.07 -1.81 -1.78
C SER A 375 -9.86 -2.91 -1.05
N ARG A 376 -11.16 -3.06 -1.36
CA ARG A 376 -12.10 -3.94 -0.64
C ARG A 376 -12.16 -3.60 0.85
N SER A 377 -12.63 -4.52 1.71
CA SER A 377 -12.78 -4.22 3.14
C SER A 377 -11.44 -4.23 3.93
N THR A 378 -11.38 -3.46 5.02
CA THR A 378 -10.28 -3.55 6.00
C THR A 378 -10.13 -4.96 6.57
N PHE A 379 -11.23 -5.69 6.73
CA PHE A 379 -11.21 -7.08 7.20
C PHE A 379 -10.49 -7.98 6.20
N PHE A 380 -10.77 -7.86 4.90
CA PHE A 380 -10.06 -8.58 3.85
C PHE A 380 -8.57 -8.24 3.84
N ALA A 381 -8.21 -6.96 4.01
CA ALA A 381 -6.82 -6.54 4.02
C ALA A 381 -6.04 -6.95 5.27
N ASN A 382 -6.65 -6.97 6.46
CA ASN A 382 -5.92 -7.18 7.73
C ASN A 382 -6.41 -8.38 8.55
N GLY A 383 -7.71 -8.68 8.56
CA GLY A 383 -8.27 -9.88 9.20
C GLY A 383 -7.77 -11.19 8.59
N CYS A 384 -7.30 -11.14 7.34
CA CYS A 384 -6.63 -12.25 6.66
C CYS A 384 -5.46 -12.85 7.47
N HIS A 385 -4.78 -12.08 8.32
CA HIS A 385 -3.66 -12.59 9.12
C HIS A 385 -4.08 -13.71 10.09
N GLN A 386 -5.27 -13.63 10.68
CA GLN A 386 -5.77 -14.58 11.66
C GLN A 386 -6.26 -15.85 10.97
N ILE A 387 -7.03 -15.68 9.88
CA ILE A 387 -7.51 -16.79 9.05
C ILE A 387 -6.34 -17.60 8.51
N ASP A 388 -5.36 -16.92 7.91
CA ASP A 388 -4.17 -17.57 7.37
C ASP A 388 -3.36 -18.32 8.44
N HIS A 389 -3.22 -17.71 9.63
CA HIS A 389 -2.47 -18.33 10.73
C HIS A 389 -3.18 -19.58 11.25
N PHE A 390 -4.51 -19.55 11.36
CA PHE A 390 -5.32 -20.71 11.70
C PHE A 390 -5.15 -21.84 10.69
N LEU A 391 -5.27 -21.54 9.41
CA LEU A 391 -5.07 -22.51 8.33
C LEU A 391 -3.64 -23.07 8.36
N HIS A 392 -2.63 -22.21 8.53
CA HIS A 392 -1.24 -22.64 8.61
C HIS A 392 -0.99 -23.64 9.74
N LEU A 393 -1.48 -23.38 10.96
CA LEU A 393 -1.32 -24.28 12.10
C LEU A 393 -2.00 -25.64 11.86
N ASN A 394 -3.09 -25.64 11.10
CA ASN A 394 -3.85 -26.83 10.72
C ASN A 394 -3.46 -27.38 9.33
N ASN A 395 -2.23 -27.10 8.88
CA ASN A 395 -1.67 -27.58 7.61
C ASN A 395 -2.55 -27.33 6.37
N PHE A 396 -3.25 -26.20 6.35
CA PHE A 396 -4.21 -25.80 5.32
C PHE A 396 -5.28 -26.88 5.06
N SER A 397 -5.74 -27.56 6.11
CA SER A 397 -6.96 -28.38 6.04
C SER A 397 -8.11 -27.55 5.45
N LYS A 398 -8.94 -28.17 4.60
CA LYS A 398 -9.94 -27.42 3.84
C LYS A 398 -11.07 -26.95 4.75
N PRO A 399 -11.61 -25.74 4.51
CA PRO A 399 -12.83 -25.29 5.16
C PRO A 399 -14.00 -26.20 4.77
N LYS A 400 -14.67 -26.74 5.78
CA LYS A 400 -15.89 -27.54 5.66
C LYS A 400 -17.14 -26.67 5.75
N ASP A 401 -17.14 -25.73 6.69
CA ASP A 401 -18.21 -24.75 6.88
C ASP A 401 -17.63 -23.44 7.43
N PHE A 402 -18.25 -22.31 7.12
CA PHE A 402 -17.82 -21.00 7.58
C PHE A 402 -18.89 -19.93 7.34
N ASP A 403 -18.89 -18.91 8.19
CA ASP A 403 -19.68 -17.71 7.94
C ASP A 403 -19.06 -16.46 8.56
N ILE A 404 -19.61 -15.33 8.16
CA ILE A 404 -19.22 -14.00 8.61
C ILE A 404 -20.46 -13.18 8.98
N LYS A 405 -20.34 -12.38 10.04
CA LYS A 405 -21.38 -11.47 10.48
C LYS A 405 -20.83 -10.08 10.71
N LEU A 406 -21.55 -9.09 10.20
CA LEU A 406 -21.35 -7.68 10.56
C LEU A 406 -22.24 -7.38 11.77
N LEU A 407 -21.63 -7.08 12.91
CA LEU A 407 -22.33 -6.77 14.15
C LEU A 407 -22.84 -5.32 14.13
N GLN A 408 -23.86 -5.04 14.96
CA GLN A 408 -24.49 -3.70 15.05
C GLN A 408 -23.48 -2.58 15.33
N ASP A 409 -22.41 -2.94 16.02
CA ASP A 409 -21.41 -2.03 16.51
C ASP A 409 -20.27 -1.81 15.48
N GLY A 410 -20.35 -2.46 14.32
CA GLY A 410 -19.39 -2.40 13.22
C GLY A 410 -18.28 -3.46 13.27
N ALA A 411 -18.20 -4.25 14.35
CA ALA A 411 -17.27 -5.36 14.41
C ALA A 411 -17.67 -6.48 13.44
N VAL A 412 -16.67 -7.21 12.96
CA VAL A 412 -16.83 -8.38 12.10
C VAL A 412 -16.56 -9.64 12.93
N GLU A 413 -17.51 -10.56 12.95
CA GLU A 413 -17.37 -11.87 13.58
C GLU A 413 -17.27 -12.95 12.50
N VAL A 414 -16.31 -13.85 12.63
CA VAL A 414 -16.13 -14.97 11.69
C VAL A 414 -15.96 -16.26 12.48
N TRP A 415 -16.55 -17.34 11.97
CA TRP A 415 -16.27 -18.69 12.40
C TRP A 415 -15.99 -19.60 11.20
N ILE A 416 -15.14 -20.61 11.40
CA ILE A 416 -14.69 -21.55 10.36
C ILE A 416 -14.53 -22.92 11.00
N GLU A 417 -15.02 -23.96 10.35
CA GLU A 417 -14.80 -25.36 10.68
C GLU A 417 -13.98 -26.00 9.55
N LEU A 418 -12.92 -26.73 9.90
CA LEU A 418 -12.09 -27.44 8.92
C LEU A 418 -12.44 -28.92 8.85
N GLU A 419 -12.04 -29.58 7.76
CA GLU A 419 -12.18 -31.03 7.58
C GLU A 419 -11.42 -31.87 8.62
N ASN A 420 -10.43 -31.29 9.32
CA ASN A 420 -9.68 -31.97 10.39
C ASN A 420 -10.31 -31.75 11.78
N ASP A 421 -11.53 -31.22 11.85
CA ASP A 421 -12.29 -30.88 13.08
C ASP A 421 -11.77 -29.68 13.88
N ALA A 422 -10.79 -28.93 13.35
CA ALA A 422 -10.36 -27.68 13.96
C ALA A 422 -11.40 -26.56 13.77
N VAL A 423 -11.61 -25.75 14.81
CA VAL A 423 -12.58 -24.65 14.79
C VAL A 423 -11.88 -23.31 15.00
N PHE A 424 -12.27 -22.31 14.24
CA PHE A 424 -11.82 -20.93 14.37
C PHE A 424 -12.96 -20.00 14.74
N THR A 425 -12.70 -19.05 15.63
CA THR A 425 -13.55 -17.87 15.78
C THR A 425 -12.71 -16.61 15.91
N THR A 426 -13.17 -15.50 15.33
CA THR A 426 -12.56 -14.19 15.60
C THR A 426 -13.59 -13.08 15.67
N THR A 427 -13.38 -12.15 16.59
CA THR A 427 -13.98 -10.82 16.55
C THR A 427 -12.94 -9.83 16.07
N PHE A 428 -13.20 -9.13 14.97
CA PHE A 428 -12.37 -8.08 14.40
C PHE A 428 -13.06 -6.73 14.58
N SER A 429 -12.46 -5.84 15.35
CA SER A 429 -13.06 -4.54 15.69
C SER A 429 -12.05 -3.41 15.59
N GLU A 430 -12.53 -2.23 15.25
CA GLU A 430 -11.75 -1.00 15.28
C GLU A 430 -11.92 -0.23 16.62
N LYS A 431 -12.63 -0.83 17.59
CA LYS A 431 -12.88 -0.26 18.92
C LYS A 431 -11.86 -0.78 19.93
N GLY A 432 -11.18 0.15 20.60
CA GLY A 432 -10.14 -0.16 21.57
C GLY A 432 -9.05 0.91 21.64
N VAL A 433 -7.91 0.54 22.22
CA VAL A 433 -6.81 1.48 22.49
C VAL A 433 -5.69 1.40 21.46
N SER A 434 -5.42 2.52 20.78
CA SER A 434 -4.40 2.63 19.72
C SER A 434 -2.95 2.79 20.20
N ARG A 435 -2.73 2.78 21.54
CA ARG A 435 -1.45 3.11 22.20
C ARG A 435 -0.24 2.42 21.57
N VAL A 436 -0.36 1.14 21.24
CA VAL A 436 0.73 0.31 20.70
C VAL A 436 0.49 -0.16 19.26
N GLY A 437 -0.52 0.40 18.58
CA GLY A 437 -0.97 -0.08 17.27
C GLY A 437 -1.99 -1.21 17.37
N PRO A 438 -2.12 -2.04 16.30
CA PRO A 438 -3.04 -3.17 16.29
C PRO A 438 -2.70 -4.15 17.41
N ARG A 439 -3.73 -4.75 17.99
CA ARG A 439 -3.65 -5.65 19.14
C ARG A 439 -4.44 -6.91 18.88
N ASP A 440 -4.01 -8.00 19.48
CA ASP A 440 -4.67 -9.29 19.37
C ASP A 440 -4.57 -10.07 20.67
N HIS A 441 -5.64 -10.79 21.00
CA HIS A 441 -5.62 -11.86 21.97
C HIS A 441 -6.00 -13.14 21.23
N VAL A 442 -5.16 -14.15 21.33
CA VAL A 442 -5.32 -15.44 20.65
C VAL A 442 -5.26 -16.55 21.67
N GLU A 443 -6.23 -17.45 21.63
CA GLU A 443 -6.21 -18.72 22.35
C GLU A 443 -6.14 -19.87 21.35
N LEU A 444 -5.20 -20.79 21.55
CA LEU A 444 -5.12 -22.06 20.83
C LEU A 444 -5.49 -23.18 21.79
N LYS A 445 -6.37 -24.08 21.38
CA LYS A 445 -6.96 -25.10 22.27
C LYS A 445 -6.93 -26.48 21.65
N VAL A 446 -6.58 -27.44 22.49
CA VAL A 446 -6.73 -28.89 22.29
C VAL A 446 -7.25 -29.49 23.62
N HIS A 447 -7.53 -30.78 23.65
CA HIS A 447 -7.98 -31.42 24.88
C HIS A 447 -6.93 -31.28 26.01
N ASN A 448 -7.36 -30.85 27.21
CA ASN A 448 -6.54 -30.66 28.42
C ASN A 448 -5.36 -29.66 28.34
N ARG A 449 -5.20 -28.92 27.23
CA ARG A 449 -4.09 -27.97 27.07
C ARG A 449 -4.52 -26.72 26.33
N ASN A 450 -3.96 -25.58 26.73
CA ASN A 450 -4.20 -24.32 26.06
C ASN A 450 -2.93 -23.48 25.91
N VAL A 451 -2.97 -22.60 24.92
CA VAL A 451 -1.96 -21.56 24.69
C VAL A 451 -2.68 -20.22 24.58
N ARG A 452 -2.18 -19.21 25.28
CA ARG A 452 -2.63 -17.82 25.20
C ARG A 452 -1.51 -16.93 24.67
N ILE A 453 -1.80 -16.18 23.62
CA ILE A 453 -0.88 -15.23 22.99
C ILE A 453 -1.52 -13.84 23.02
N THR A 454 -0.79 -12.85 23.54
CA THR A 454 -1.26 -11.46 23.61
C THR A 454 -0.31 -10.53 22.88
N ASP A 455 -0.87 -9.73 21.97
CA ASP A 455 -0.22 -8.71 21.12
C ASP A 455 0.90 -9.25 20.22
N ALA A 456 0.95 -10.57 19.99
CA ALA A 456 2.09 -11.31 19.45
C ALA A 456 3.41 -11.09 20.23
N ILE A 457 3.32 -10.73 21.52
CA ILE A 457 4.45 -10.37 22.38
C ILE A 457 4.58 -11.36 23.54
N ARG A 458 3.46 -11.71 24.17
CA ARG A 458 3.43 -12.58 25.35
C ARG A 458 2.82 -13.91 24.96
N TYR A 459 3.41 -14.98 25.44
CA TYR A 459 2.98 -16.35 25.26
C TYR A 459 2.89 -17.02 26.63
N GLN A 460 1.80 -17.73 26.87
CA GLN A 460 1.62 -18.60 28.02
C GLN A 460 0.99 -19.91 27.55
N SER A 461 1.47 -21.04 28.07
CA SER A 461 0.86 -22.36 27.86
C SER A 461 0.62 -23.04 29.20
N GLU A 462 -0.42 -23.87 29.29
CA GLU A 462 -0.79 -24.59 30.50
C GLU A 462 -1.53 -25.90 30.20
N ASP A 463 -1.52 -26.79 31.18
CA ASP A 463 -2.33 -28.00 31.23
C ASP A 463 -3.26 -27.96 32.47
N ASN A 464 -3.96 -29.05 32.74
CA ASN A 464 -4.87 -29.18 33.89
C ASN A 464 -4.20 -29.02 35.27
N SER A 465 -2.87 -29.10 35.36
CA SER A 465 -2.14 -29.12 36.63
C SER A 465 -1.27 -27.89 36.82
N ARG A 466 -0.75 -27.27 35.76
CA ARG A 466 0.23 -26.19 35.87
C ARG A 466 0.36 -25.33 34.61
N ILE A 467 0.99 -24.18 34.80
CA ILE A 467 1.57 -23.40 33.70
C ILE A 467 2.84 -24.12 33.20
N ILE A 468 2.86 -24.47 31.92
CA ILE A 468 3.97 -25.15 31.26
C ILE A 468 5.07 -24.14 30.92
N ARG A 469 4.71 -23.01 30.29
CA ARG A 469 5.67 -22.01 29.81
C ARG A 469 5.08 -20.62 29.84
N LYS A 470 5.93 -19.63 30.13
CA LYS A 470 5.72 -18.21 29.82
C LYS A 470 6.89 -17.70 28.99
N ARG A 471 6.62 -16.95 27.92
CA ARG A 471 7.64 -16.37 27.05
C ARG A 471 7.24 -14.97 26.62
N ARG A 472 8.23 -14.10 26.45
CA ARG A 472 8.06 -12.76 25.89
C ARG A 472 9.05 -12.52 24.75
N ILE A 473 8.59 -11.92 23.66
CA ILE A 473 9.38 -11.50 22.50
C ILE A 473 9.03 -10.06 22.09
N PHE A 474 9.76 -9.51 21.12
CA PHE A 474 9.38 -8.26 20.48
C PHE A 474 8.48 -8.53 19.26
N LYS A 475 7.53 -7.62 19.02
CA LYS A 475 6.55 -7.76 17.93
C LYS A 475 7.19 -7.75 16.53
N THR A 476 8.38 -7.15 16.40
CA THR A 476 9.15 -7.08 15.15
C THR A 476 9.82 -8.40 14.76
N ASN A 477 9.95 -9.36 15.69
CA ASN A 477 10.68 -10.60 15.45
C ASN A 477 10.07 -11.42 14.31
N SER A 478 8.73 -11.54 14.26
CA SER A 478 8.05 -12.31 13.20
C SER A 478 8.29 -11.75 11.80
N TYR A 479 8.38 -10.43 11.64
CA TYR A 479 8.71 -9.79 10.36
C TYR A 479 10.15 -10.08 9.96
N LYS A 480 11.09 -9.95 10.91
CA LYS A 480 12.49 -10.29 10.70
C LYS A 480 12.65 -11.76 10.29
N ASP A 481 12.04 -12.66 11.07
CA ASP A 481 12.11 -14.10 10.86
C ASP A 481 11.50 -14.49 9.50
N MET A 482 10.37 -13.87 9.12
CA MET A 482 9.75 -14.05 7.81
C MET A 482 10.68 -13.67 6.67
N TYR A 483 11.12 -12.41 6.61
CA TYR A 483 11.92 -11.93 5.48
C TYR A 483 13.28 -12.62 5.41
N GLN A 484 13.93 -12.89 6.55
CA GLN A 484 15.20 -13.62 6.57
C GLN A 484 15.03 -15.08 6.13
N THR A 485 13.95 -15.75 6.53
CA THR A 485 13.69 -17.14 6.13
C THR A 485 13.36 -17.23 4.64
N ILE A 486 12.47 -16.38 4.15
CA ILE A 486 12.09 -16.31 2.73
C ILE A 486 13.32 -16.00 1.87
N CYS A 487 14.07 -14.95 2.20
CA CYS A 487 15.19 -14.53 1.36
C CYS A 487 16.34 -15.55 1.40
N ARG A 488 16.55 -16.25 2.52
CA ARG A 488 17.49 -17.39 2.59
C ARG A 488 17.06 -18.53 1.68
N LYS A 489 15.78 -18.93 1.72
CA LYS A 489 15.24 -19.94 0.81
C LYS A 489 15.46 -19.54 -0.64
N ILE A 490 15.18 -18.28 -0.99
CA ILE A 490 15.39 -17.75 -2.33
C ILE A 490 16.87 -17.82 -2.73
N ALA A 491 17.80 -17.40 -1.87
CA ALA A 491 19.24 -17.50 -2.14
C ALA A 491 19.70 -18.95 -2.37
N GLU A 492 19.06 -19.91 -1.70
CA GLU A 492 19.29 -21.35 -1.84
C GLU A 492 18.48 -22.00 -2.98
N ASN A 493 17.76 -21.20 -3.79
CA ASN A 493 16.84 -21.66 -4.84
C ASN A 493 15.77 -22.67 -4.35
N LYS A 494 15.33 -22.54 -3.11
CA LYS A 494 14.26 -23.36 -2.53
C LYS A 494 12.88 -22.87 -2.95
N GLU A 495 11.92 -23.77 -2.82
CA GLU A 495 10.53 -23.50 -3.18
C GLU A 495 9.81 -22.58 -2.19
N GLY A 496 8.85 -21.87 -2.76
CA GLY A 496 7.88 -21.00 -2.11
C GLY A 496 6.74 -21.75 -1.42
N ASP A 497 5.66 -21.01 -1.19
CA ASP A 497 4.42 -21.54 -0.64
C ASP A 497 3.81 -22.59 -1.58
N THR A 498 3.09 -23.57 -1.01
CA THR A 498 2.39 -24.58 -1.83
C THR A 498 1.20 -23.94 -2.53
N ILE A 499 0.87 -24.44 -3.73
CA ILE A 499 -0.31 -23.97 -4.48
C ILE A 499 -1.57 -24.14 -3.62
N ASP A 500 -1.72 -25.27 -2.93
CA ASP A 500 -2.85 -25.52 -2.02
C ASP A 500 -2.92 -24.49 -0.89
N SER A 501 -1.79 -24.14 -0.26
CA SER A 501 -1.80 -23.12 0.80
C SER A 501 -2.26 -21.75 0.31
N ILE A 502 -1.88 -21.39 -0.93
CA ILE A 502 -2.25 -20.13 -1.56
C ILE A 502 -3.74 -20.15 -1.90
N VAL A 503 -4.21 -21.20 -2.57
CA VAL A 503 -5.59 -21.33 -3.03
C VAL A 503 -6.56 -21.44 -1.86
N ILE A 504 -6.30 -22.31 -0.88
CA ILE A 504 -7.19 -22.52 0.27
C ILE A 504 -7.32 -21.23 1.09
N SER A 505 -6.20 -20.60 1.43
CA SER A 505 -6.18 -19.38 2.23
C SER A 505 -6.87 -18.22 1.51
N THR A 506 -6.50 -17.98 0.25
CA THR A 506 -7.04 -16.84 -0.52
C THR A 506 -8.50 -17.04 -0.87
N LYS A 507 -8.91 -18.24 -1.29
CA LYS A 507 -10.30 -18.53 -1.64
C LYS A 507 -11.23 -18.31 -0.44
N LEU A 508 -10.86 -18.82 0.73
CA LEU A 508 -11.66 -18.62 1.95
C LEU A 508 -11.82 -17.14 2.29
N MET A 509 -10.75 -16.35 2.16
CA MET A 509 -10.82 -14.91 2.37
C MET A 509 -11.73 -14.21 1.36
N LEU A 510 -11.70 -14.62 0.09
CA LEU A 510 -12.60 -14.10 -0.94
C LEU A 510 -14.06 -14.47 -0.63
N ASP A 511 -14.34 -15.72 -0.29
CA ASP A 511 -15.69 -16.18 0.03
C ASP A 511 -16.29 -15.40 1.22
N LEU A 512 -15.49 -15.14 2.26
CA LEU A 512 -15.89 -14.32 3.42
C LEU A 512 -16.06 -12.84 3.02
N GLU A 513 -15.20 -12.31 2.16
CA GLU A 513 -15.32 -10.93 1.69
C GLU A 513 -16.58 -10.72 0.85
N GLU A 514 -16.95 -11.63 -0.06
CA GLU A 514 -18.18 -11.51 -0.87
C GLU A 514 -19.44 -11.50 0.02
N LYS A 515 -19.47 -12.34 1.07
CA LYS A 515 -20.52 -12.31 2.09
C LYS A 515 -20.53 -10.95 2.83
N LEU A 516 -19.37 -10.45 3.24
CA LEU A 516 -19.26 -9.16 3.94
C LEU A 516 -19.67 -7.97 3.05
N GLN A 517 -19.34 -7.99 1.76
CA GLN A 517 -19.76 -6.96 0.80
C GLN A 517 -21.28 -6.92 0.67
N THR A 518 -21.92 -8.08 0.65
CA THR A 518 -23.39 -8.21 0.66
C THR A 518 -23.99 -7.60 1.93
N LEU A 519 -23.44 -7.95 3.11
CA LEU A 519 -23.88 -7.40 4.40
C LEU A 519 -23.69 -5.87 4.48
N LYS A 520 -22.68 -5.32 3.80
CA LYS A 520 -22.44 -3.87 3.71
C LYS A 520 -23.24 -3.17 2.61
N GLY A 521 -23.99 -3.90 1.79
CA GLY A 521 -24.76 -3.34 0.67
C GLY A 521 -23.90 -2.70 -0.41
N TRP A 522 -22.67 -3.20 -0.63
CA TRP A 522 -21.74 -2.57 -1.58
C TRP A 522 -22.01 -2.90 -3.05
N GLY A 523 -22.72 -3.99 -3.35
CA GLY A 523 -22.99 -4.41 -4.74
C GLY A 523 -21.71 -4.61 -5.56
N ASP A 524 -21.70 -4.13 -6.81
CA ASP A 524 -20.59 -4.22 -7.77
C ASP A 524 -19.45 -3.20 -7.55
N ARG A 525 -19.38 -2.59 -6.35
CA ARG A 525 -18.44 -1.51 -6.02
C ARG A 525 -16.99 -1.81 -6.39
N TYR A 526 -16.50 -3.02 -6.09
CA TYR A 526 -15.13 -3.42 -6.40
C TYR A 526 -14.93 -3.64 -7.92
N VAL A 527 -15.90 -4.28 -8.58
CA VAL A 527 -15.82 -4.61 -10.02
C VAL A 527 -15.66 -3.34 -10.85
N ARG A 528 -16.54 -2.34 -10.63
CA ARG A 528 -16.46 -1.03 -11.31
C ARG A 528 -15.13 -0.33 -11.04
N ALA A 529 -14.59 -0.47 -9.83
CA ALA A 529 -13.32 0.14 -9.47
C ALA A 529 -12.12 -0.53 -10.15
N LYS A 530 -12.12 -1.87 -10.24
CA LYS A 530 -11.11 -2.65 -10.99
C LYS A 530 -11.12 -2.30 -12.47
N GLU A 531 -12.31 -2.14 -13.06
CA GLU A 531 -12.48 -1.72 -14.46
C GLU A 531 -11.94 -0.31 -14.70
N GLU A 532 -12.30 0.65 -13.84
CA GLU A 532 -11.84 2.02 -13.96
C GLU A 532 -10.31 2.13 -13.81
N PHE A 533 -9.72 1.42 -12.84
CA PHE A 533 -8.27 1.33 -12.74
C PHE A 533 -7.64 0.73 -14.01
N SER A 534 -8.20 -0.39 -14.48
CA SER A 534 -7.68 -1.10 -15.66
C SER A 534 -7.66 -0.23 -16.91
N ARG A 535 -8.60 0.71 -17.05
CA ARG A 535 -8.68 1.64 -18.20
C ARG A 535 -7.39 2.44 -18.41
N TYR A 536 -6.67 2.77 -17.34
CA TYR A 536 -5.42 3.55 -17.42
C TYR A 536 -4.19 2.71 -17.78
N PHE A 537 -4.25 1.38 -17.62
CA PHE A 537 -3.08 0.50 -17.72
C PHE A 537 -3.21 -0.61 -18.77
N LYS A 538 -4.43 -0.96 -19.20
CA LYS A 538 -4.63 -1.89 -20.32
C LYS A 538 -4.19 -1.21 -21.62
N GLN A 539 -3.29 -1.87 -22.36
CA GLN A 539 -3.12 -1.54 -23.77
C GLN A 539 -4.41 -1.94 -24.51
N PRO A 540 -4.89 -1.17 -25.49
CA PRO A 540 -5.98 -1.63 -26.35
C PRO A 540 -5.59 -3.00 -26.90
N ARG A 541 -6.47 -4.00 -26.75
CA ARG A 541 -6.29 -5.28 -27.44
C ARG A 541 -6.27 -4.96 -28.93
N THR A 542 -5.09 -5.08 -29.54
CA THR A 542 -4.89 -4.97 -31.00
C THR A 542 -5.64 -6.06 -31.73
#